data_AF-A0A1H4V2Y9-F1
#
_entry.id   AF-A0A1H4V2Y9-F1
#
_cell.length_a   1.000
_cell.length_b   1.000
_cell.length_c   1.000
_cell.angle_alpha   90.00
_cell.angle_beta   90.00
_cell.angle_gamma   90.00
#
_symmetry.space_group_name_H-M   'P 1'
#
loop_
_entity.id
_entity.type
_entity.pdbx_description
1 polymer ?
#
loop_
_entity_poly.entity_id
_entity_poly.type
_entity_poly.pdbx_seq_one_letter_code
_entity_poly.pdbx_strand_id
1 'polypeptide(L)'
;MSKLLFSLKGIPRNQKCWPSFALILTLIFSINTLSAQYCASSQVTGNTSKRSVTSSLTAKINGEDAIVINLVFNVMNSGSTSTVTEAQCLTTLSILNDRFKNSDIAFRFNGYRNYYNNAASTINSVTEFDGLDNINTTTTSLRVYLVDGFAGSFNTGTVGRAELPGTFMAIRKDSRDTFVLAHEIGHNLNLFHTFHGASCEPDPNIPAELANGNNCASAGDLVCDTPADPCMNQSTVDNACNYTGGGAFNPDTSNYMSYTELFCGTNFTDGQTTRMRDALVLLNNLQSIQTAASNLARPTVRTIRNNYTRTPIGGGCFEIQYFETTTLTFQRGYQYTISKTVPTLGGSSTTNYTFNTNQTPVISEGFSDFTYTATITDMTGVSYSGSGSAGWTQYIDCPIWFPLMSNRTTPIQSGEDVVIEPGLYAVPIHDEDKKVIEKAKIMIKE
;
A
#
# COMPACT_ATOMS: atom_id res chain seq x y z
N MET A 1 -41.68 35.63 -47.32
CA MET A 1 -41.94 36.98 -47.88
C MET A 1 -40.73 37.86 -47.57
N SER A 2 -40.15 38.50 -48.60
CA SER A 2 -39.00 39.45 -48.64
C SER A 2 -37.69 39.01 -47.97
N LYS A 3 -36.54 38.71 -48.62
CA LYS A 3 -35.85 39.19 -49.85
C LYS A 3 -35.27 40.62 -49.78
N LEU A 4 -33.94 40.68 -49.96
CA LEU A 4 -33.09 41.68 -50.65
C LEU A 4 -32.39 42.84 -49.88
N LEU A 5 -31.05 42.74 -49.86
CA LEU A 5 -30.01 43.58 -50.53
C LEU A 5 -29.49 44.93 -49.98
N PHE A 6 -28.15 44.98 -50.03
CA PHE A 6 -27.19 46.06 -50.35
C PHE A 6 -27.16 47.36 -49.52
N SER A 7 -25.95 47.73 -49.05
CA SER A 7 -25.15 48.81 -49.66
C SER A 7 -23.88 49.11 -48.83
N LEU A 8 -22.71 49.09 -49.48
CA LEU A 8 -21.44 49.63 -48.97
C LEU A 8 -21.13 50.92 -49.75
N LYS A 9 -20.98 52.04 -49.02
CA LYS A 9 -20.22 53.24 -49.41
C LYS A 9 -19.56 53.75 -48.12
N GLY A 10 -18.23 53.68 -47.99
CA GLY A 10 -17.29 54.76 -48.34
C GLY A 10 -16.96 55.54 -47.05
N ILE A 11 -15.70 55.70 -46.61
CA ILE A 11 -14.72 56.74 -47.02
C ILE A 11 -13.53 56.68 -46.00
N PRO A 12 -12.32 57.16 -46.33
CA PRO A 12 -11.05 56.66 -45.81
C PRO A 12 -10.29 57.62 -44.86
N ARG A 13 -9.20 57.10 -44.26
CA ARG A 13 -7.85 57.70 -44.01
C ARG A 13 -7.32 57.52 -42.59
N ASN A 14 -6.10 56.97 -42.57
CA ASN A 14 -5.11 56.94 -41.50
C ASN A 14 -4.95 58.28 -40.75
N GLN A 15 -4.82 58.23 -39.42
CA GLN A 15 -3.64 58.72 -38.69
C GLN A 15 -3.61 58.25 -37.23
N LYS A 16 -2.39 58.24 -36.67
CA LYS A 16 -1.90 57.59 -35.44
C LYS A 16 -2.46 58.17 -34.14
N CYS A 17 -2.60 57.31 -33.11
CA CYS A 17 -2.02 57.40 -31.75
C CYS A 17 -2.86 56.58 -30.75
N TRP A 18 -2.22 55.66 -30.03
CA TRP A 18 -2.70 55.07 -28.76
C TRP A 18 -2.47 56.08 -27.61
N PRO A 19 -3.09 55.97 -26.41
CA PRO A 19 -3.69 54.77 -25.80
C PRO A 19 -5.05 54.97 -25.09
N SER A 20 -5.56 53.85 -24.55
CA SER A 20 -6.34 53.75 -23.30
C SER A 20 -7.88 53.58 -23.37
N PHE A 21 -8.26 52.39 -22.89
CA PHE A 21 -9.50 52.00 -22.19
C PHE A 21 -10.80 51.77 -22.99
N ALA A 22 -11.12 50.47 -23.11
CA ALA A 22 -12.39 49.82 -22.73
C ALA A 22 -12.84 48.82 -23.82
N LEU A 23 -12.38 47.57 -23.71
CA LEU A 23 -12.99 46.46 -24.43
C LEU A 23 -13.77 45.62 -23.42
N ILE A 24 -15.10 45.76 -23.45
CA ILE A 24 -16.03 44.80 -22.86
C ILE A 24 -15.92 43.54 -23.73
N LEU A 25 -15.22 42.53 -23.23
CA LEU A 25 -15.24 41.18 -23.79
C LEU A 25 -16.18 40.35 -22.93
N THR A 26 -17.42 40.17 -23.40
CA THR A 26 -18.33 39.15 -22.87
C THR A 26 -17.75 37.78 -23.22
N LEU A 27 -16.93 37.23 -22.32
CA LEU A 27 -16.63 35.81 -22.26
C LEU A 27 -17.89 35.10 -21.77
N ILE A 28 -18.56 34.40 -22.68
CA ILE A 28 -19.47 33.33 -22.32
C ILE A 28 -18.57 32.21 -21.78
N PHE A 29 -18.32 32.23 -20.47
CA PHE A 29 -17.86 31.05 -19.75
C PHE A 29 -19.05 30.08 -19.74
N SER A 30 -19.05 29.14 -20.69
CA SER A 30 -19.73 27.87 -20.47
C SER A 30 -18.96 27.14 -19.38
N ILE A 31 -19.32 27.39 -18.13
CA ILE A 31 -18.94 26.54 -17.01
C ILE A 31 -19.68 25.23 -17.24
N ASN A 32 -19.05 24.30 -17.94
CA ASN A 32 -19.42 22.91 -17.80
C ASN A 32 -18.96 22.52 -16.40
N THR A 33 -19.86 22.61 -15.42
CA THR A 33 -19.72 21.88 -14.16
C THR A 33 -19.84 20.40 -14.49
N LEU A 34 -18.75 19.82 -14.99
CA LEU A 34 -18.56 18.38 -15.02
C LEU A 34 -18.36 17.96 -13.57
N SER A 35 -19.44 17.48 -12.93
CA SER A 35 -19.36 16.74 -11.70
C SER A 35 -18.39 15.57 -11.93
N ALA A 36 -17.22 15.62 -11.29
CA ALA A 36 -16.30 14.50 -11.31
C ALA A 36 -16.97 13.35 -10.56
N GLN A 37 -17.14 12.21 -11.21
CA GLN A 37 -17.51 10.98 -10.51
C GLN A 37 -16.25 10.47 -9.80
N TYR A 38 -16.23 10.46 -8.47
CA TYR A 38 -14.98 10.20 -7.71
C TYR A 38 -14.53 8.75 -7.82
N CYS A 39 -15.49 7.81 -7.85
CA CYS A 39 -15.20 6.38 -7.92
C CYS A 39 -16.02 5.69 -9.03
N ALA A 40 -15.43 4.66 -9.62
CA ALA A 40 -16.15 3.70 -10.44
C ALA A 40 -15.97 2.33 -9.79
N SER A 41 -16.88 1.88 -8.92
CA SER A 41 -16.79 0.56 -8.30
C SER A 41 -17.28 -0.56 -9.24
N SER A 42 -16.94 -1.82 -8.94
CA SER A 42 -17.54 -2.99 -9.60
C SER A 42 -18.93 -3.28 -9.01
N GLN A 43 -19.90 -3.61 -9.87
CA GLN A 43 -21.23 -4.06 -9.45
C GLN A 43 -21.12 -5.44 -8.78
N VAL A 44 -21.68 -5.60 -7.58
CA VAL A 44 -21.72 -6.92 -6.91
C VAL A 44 -22.69 -7.83 -7.65
N THR A 45 -22.16 -8.74 -8.45
CA THR A 45 -22.94 -9.80 -9.10
C THR A 45 -22.69 -11.12 -8.37
N GLY A 46 -23.24 -11.24 -7.16
CA GLY A 46 -23.04 -12.45 -6.36
C GLY A 46 -23.70 -12.39 -4.99
N ASN A 47 -24.09 -13.55 -4.47
CA ASN A 47 -24.89 -13.76 -3.26
C ASN A 47 -24.15 -13.42 -1.93
N THR A 48 -23.11 -12.59 -1.97
CA THR A 48 -22.23 -12.27 -0.83
C THR A 48 -22.79 -11.20 0.10
N SER A 49 -23.89 -10.53 -0.26
CA SER A 49 -24.42 -9.37 0.46
C SER A 49 -25.25 -9.69 1.73
N LYS A 50 -25.54 -10.97 2.04
CA LYS A 50 -26.40 -11.37 3.18
C LYS A 50 -25.64 -12.04 4.32
N ARG A 51 -24.55 -11.43 4.80
CA ARG A 51 -23.93 -11.87 6.05
C ARG A 51 -23.54 -10.70 6.94
N SER A 52 -24.56 -10.00 7.44
CA SER A 52 -24.48 -9.26 8.69
C SER A 52 -25.74 -9.56 9.49
N VAL A 53 -25.68 -10.56 10.35
CA VAL A 53 -26.30 -10.64 11.67
C VAL A 53 -25.56 -11.81 12.34
N THR A 54 -25.00 -11.61 13.53
CA THR A 54 -24.14 -12.55 14.30
C THR A 54 -22.70 -12.71 13.82
N SER A 55 -21.83 -11.75 14.15
CA SER A 55 -20.73 -12.09 15.07
C SER A 55 -19.93 -10.88 15.60
N SER A 56 -20.49 -10.18 16.59
CA SER A 56 -19.69 -9.44 17.58
C SER A 56 -18.72 -10.33 18.39
N LEU A 57 -18.71 -11.65 18.13
CA LEU A 57 -17.83 -12.64 18.73
C LEU A 57 -16.60 -13.00 17.89
N THR A 58 -16.55 -12.72 16.57
CA THR A 58 -15.43 -13.18 15.71
C THR A 58 -14.31 -12.12 15.61
N ALA A 59 -14.61 -10.84 15.83
CA ALA A 59 -13.60 -9.78 15.93
C ALA A 59 -12.72 -9.88 17.21
N LYS A 60 -13.03 -10.82 18.12
CA LYS A 60 -12.22 -11.17 19.29
C LYS A 60 -11.24 -12.33 19.06
N ILE A 61 -11.14 -12.86 17.83
CA ILE A 61 -10.29 -14.03 17.56
C ILE A 61 -8.77 -13.69 17.55
N ASN A 62 -8.38 -12.41 17.49
CA ASN A 62 -6.96 -11.99 17.47
C ASN A 62 -6.52 -11.10 18.66
N GLY A 63 -7.25 -11.08 19.78
CA GLY A 63 -6.95 -10.18 20.90
C GLY A 63 -7.41 -8.73 20.65
N GLU A 64 -7.09 -7.82 21.57
CA GLU A 64 -7.43 -6.38 21.47
C GLU A 64 -6.51 -5.62 20.49
N ASP A 65 -5.63 -6.32 19.75
CA ASP A 65 -4.67 -5.72 18.84
C ASP A 65 -5.34 -5.30 17.51
N ALA A 66 -4.84 -4.23 16.91
CA ALA A 66 -5.28 -3.81 15.58
C ALA A 66 -5.02 -4.87 14.51
N ILE A 67 -5.91 -4.94 13.51
CA ILE A 67 -5.70 -5.77 12.31
C ILE A 67 -4.70 -5.04 11.41
N VAL A 68 -3.57 -5.68 11.13
CA VAL A 68 -2.53 -5.07 10.29
C VAL A 68 -2.56 -5.64 8.88
N ILE A 69 -2.67 -4.75 7.90
CA ILE A 69 -2.70 -5.06 6.47
C ILE A 69 -1.35 -4.70 5.85
N ASN A 70 -0.70 -5.66 5.20
CA ASN A 70 0.45 -5.37 4.36
C ASN A 70 -0.02 -4.63 3.10
N LEU A 71 0.63 -3.52 2.76
CA LEU A 71 0.29 -2.67 1.63
C LEU A 71 1.51 -2.47 0.74
N VAL A 72 1.33 -2.66 -0.57
CA VAL A 72 2.37 -2.40 -1.58
C VAL A 72 1.88 -1.33 -2.57
N PHE A 73 2.73 -0.35 -2.85
CA PHE A 73 2.45 0.68 -3.86
C PHE A 73 3.07 0.28 -5.20
N ASN A 74 2.26 0.31 -6.25
CA ASN A 74 2.67 0.05 -7.63
C ASN A 74 2.49 1.33 -8.45
N VAL A 75 3.59 2.01 -8.79
CA VAL A 75 3.54 3.26 -9.57
C VAL A 75 3.60 2.94 -11.05
N MET A 76 2.53 3.29 -11.76
CA MET A 76 2.37 3.04 -13.19
C MET A 76 2.72 4.31 -13.96
N ASN A 77 3.88 4.39 -14.61
CA ASN A 77 4.31 5.58 -15.34
C ASN A 77 4.15 5.39 -16.85
N SER A 78 3.55 6.38 -17.50
CA SER A 78 3.52 6.50 -18.97
C SER A 78 4.90 6.72 -19.57
N GLY A 79 5.79 7.41 -18.84
CA GLY A 79 7.14 7.74 -19.28
C GLY A 79 8.24 6.87 -18.65
N SER A 80 9.48 7.22 -18.96
CA SER A 80 10.71 6.58 -18.46
C SER A 80 11.18 7.10 -17.10
N THR A 81 10.43 8.02 -16.48
CA THR A 81 10.74 8.60 -15.18
C THR A 81 9.62 8.36 -14.19
N SER A 82 9.98 8.28 -12.91
CA SER A 82 8.98 8.12 -11.87
C SER A 82 8.37 9.47 -11.53
N THR A 83 7.05 9.50 -11.50
CA THR A 83 6.27 10.67 -11.06
C THR A 83 5.97 10.66 -9.56
N VAL A 84 6.10 9.49 -8.91
CA VAL A 84 5.90 9.32 -7.46
C VAL A 84 7.06 8.53 -6.88
N THR A 85 7.72 9.07 -5.86
CA THR A 85 8.85 8.45 -5.16
C THR A 85 8.38 7.55 -4.03
N GLU A 86 9.23 6.60 -3.60
CA GLU A 86 8.97 5.78 -2.42
C GLU A 86 8.74 6.64 -1.16
N ALA A 87 9.49 7.74 -1.01
CA ALA A 87 9.30 8.68 0.09
C ALA A 87 7.89 9.29 0.11
N GLN A 88 7.33 9.62 -1.06
CA GLN A 88 5.95 10.11 -1.15
C GLN A 88 4.94 9.02 -0.81
N CYS A 89 5.13 7.77 -1.26
CA CYS A 89 4.28 6.65 -0.88
C CYS A 89 4.27 6.41 0.64
N LEU A 90 5.42 6.62 1.31
CA LEU A 90 5.52 6.52 2.76
C LEU A 90 4.77 7.67 3.48
N THR A 91 4.79 8.88 2.93
CA THR A 91 3.92 9.98 3.41
C THR A 91 2.45 9.63 3.23
N THR A 92 2.07 9.11 2.05
CA THR A 92 0.70 8.66 1.77
C THR A 92 0.24 7.59 2.76
N LEU A 93 1.12 6.63 3.10
CA LEU A 93 0.83 5.59 4.08
C LEU A 93 0.62 6.16 5.50
N SER A 94 1.38 7.19 5.87
CA SER A 94 1.14 7.90 7.13
C SER A 94 -0.26 8.52 7.11
N ILE A 95 -0.62 9.25 6.06
CA ILE A 95 -1.95 9.86 5.96
C ILE A 95 -3.05 8.79 6.02
N LEU A 96 -2.87 7.66 5.33
CA LEU A 96 -3.82 6.55 5.35
C LEU A 96 -4.05 6.01 6.78
N ASN A 97 -2.98 5.77 7.54
CA ASN A 97 -3.11 5.30 8.92
C ASN A 97 -3.83 6.32 9.82
N ASP A 98 -3.77 7.63 9.54
CA ASP A 98 -4.49 8.65 10.33
C ASP A 98 -6.00 8.58 10.07
N ARG A 99 -6.39 8.22 8.85
CA ARG A 99 -7.80 8.07 8.47
C ARG A 99 -8.45 6.80 9.04
N PHE A 100 -7.67 5.73 9.17
CA PHE A 100 -8.12 4.46 9.75
C PHE A 100 -7.86 4.34 11.25
N LYS A 101 -7.39 5.41 11.89
CA LYS A 101 -6.92 5.42 13.27
C LYS A 101 -8.01 5.00 14.28
N ASN A 102 -9.27 5.30 13.98
CA ASN A 102 -10.41 4.92 14.81
C ASN A 102 -11.04 3.57 14.41
N SER A 103 -10.44 2.86 13.46
CA SER A 103 -10.98 1.61 12.91
C SER A 103 -10.31 0.34 13.44
N ASP A 104 -9.30 0.48 14.31
CA ASP A 104 -8.42 -0.62 14.75
C ASP A 104 -7.83 -1.41 13.56
N ILE A 105 -7.57 -0.71 12.46
CA ILE A 105 -6.94 -1.23 11.24
C ILE A 105 -5.70 -0.38 10.97
N ALA A 106 -4.56 -1.02 10.81
CA ALA A 106 -3.30 -0.35 10.51
C ALA A 106 -2.67 -0.92 9.23
N PHE A 107 -1.90 -0.09 8.54
CA PHE A 107 -1.25 -0.43 7.28
C PHE A 107 0.27 -0.48 7.45
N ARG A 108 0.83 -1.61 7.06
CA ARG A 108 2.27 -1.88 7.04
C ARG A 108 2.79 -1.72 5.62
N PHE A 109 3.85 -0.94 5.46
CA PHE A 109 4.54 -0.80 4.18
C PHE A 109 5.23 -2.12 3.85
N ASN A 110 4.78 -2.77 2.78
CA ASN A 110 5.36 -4.03 2.30
C ASN A 110 6.05 -3.89 0.93
N GLY A 111 6.17 -2.66 0.44
CA GLY A 111 7.08 -2.33 -0.64
C GLY A 111 6.56 -1.25 -1.58
N TYR A 112 7.45 -0.91 -2.49
CA TYR A 112 7.24 0.01 -3.58
C TYR A 112 7.75 -0.65 -4.87
N ARG A 113 6.96 -0.54 -5.93
CA ARG A 113 7.27 -1.04 -7.26
C ARG A 113 7.03 0.06 -8.26
N ASN A 114 7.92 0.15 -9.23
CA ASN A 114 7.89 1.22 -10.22
C ASN A 114 7.91 0.60 -11.61
N TYR A 115 6.88 0.92 -12.39
CA TYR A 115 6.69 0.42 -13.74
C TYR A 115 6.78 1.61 -14.70
N TYR A 116 7.65 1.50 -15.69
CA TYR A 116 7.93 2.56 -16.67
C TYR A 116 7.39 2.19 -18.04
N ASN A 117 7.05 3.20 -18.84
CA ASN A 117 6.48 3.04 -20.18
C ASN A 117 5.32 2.02 -20.20
N ASN A 118 4.51 2.02 -19.14
CA ASN A 118 3.47 1.02 -18.95
C ASN A 118 2.13 1.56 -19.46
N ALA A 119 1.51 0.83 -20.39
CA ALA A 119 0.21 1.21 -20.96
C ALA A 119 -0.89 1.33 -19.90
N ALA A 120 -0.78 0.59 -18.78
CA ALA A 120 -1.70 0.67 -17.66
C ALA A 120 -1.47 1.91 -16.76
N SER A 121 -0.67 2.89 -17.20
CA SER A 121 -0.61 4.20 -16.53
C SER A 121 -1.89 5.01 -16.71
N THR A 122 -2.70 4.73 -17.73
CA THR A 122 -4.08 5.24 -17.85
C THR A 122 -5.00 4.05 -18.07
N ILE A 123 -6.03 3.92 -17.25
CA ILE A 123 -6.96 2.79 -17.33
C ILE A 123 -8.17 3.18 -18.17
N ASN A 124 -8.42 2.48 -19.27
CA ASN A 124 -9.44 2.82 -20.27
C ASN A 124 -10.66 1.89 -20.24
N SER A 125 -10.58 0.75 -19.55
CA SER A 125 -11.67 -0.23 -19.49
C SER A 125 -11.62 -1.07 -18.22
N VAL A 126 -12.74 -1.72 -17.89
CA VAL A 126 -12.81 -2.70 -16.78
C VAL A 126 -11.79 -3.81 -17.00
N THR A 127 -11.62 -4.30 -18.23
CA THR A 127 -10.61 -5.32 -18.54
C THR A 127 -9.18 -4.85 -18.27
N GLU A 128 -8.87 -3.59 -18.52
CA GLU A 128 -7.54 -3.04 -18.17
C GLU A 128 -7.37 -2.89 -16.66
N PHE A 129 -8.43 -2.51 -15.93
CA PHE A 129 -8.42 -2.49 -14.47
C PHE A 129 -8.19 -3.88 -13.89
N ASP A 130 -8.96 -4.88 -14.34
CA ASP A 130 -8.82 -6.27 -13.91
C ASP A 130 -7.44 -6.84 -14.29
N GLY A 131 -6.87 -6.37 -15.41
CA GLY A 131 -5.53 -6.70 -15.85
C GLY A 131 -4.43 -6.29 -14.86
N LEU A 132 -4.67 -5.31 -13.98
CA LEU A 132 -3.72 -4.90 -12.94
C LEU A 132 -3.41 -6.05 -11.97
N ASP A 133 -4.36 -6.95 -11.71
CA ASP A 133 -4.18 -8.09 -10.82
C ASP A 133 -2.98 -8.97 -11.23
N ASN A 134 -2.71 -9.02 -12.54
CA ASN A 134 -1.62 -9.82 -13.13
C ASN A 134 -0.26 -9.11 -13.16
N ILE A 135 -0.18 -7.82 -12.84
CA ILE A 135 1.07 -7.05 -12.89
C ILE A 135 1.94 -7.30 -11.66
N ASN A 136 1.33 -7.26 -10.47
CA ASN A 136 1.96 -7.62 -9.22
C ASN A 136 1.18 -8.78 -8.60
N THR A 137 1.75 -9.98 -8.69
CA THR A 137 1.14 -11.24 -8.21
C THR A 137 1.35 -11.48 -6.71
N THR A 138 1.81 -10.46 -5.95
CA THR A 138 1.93 -10.56 -4.49
C THR A 138 0.53 -10.69 -3.87
N THR A 139 0.19 -11.89 -3.42
CA THR A 139 -1.11 -12.19 -2.79
C THR A 139 -1.14 -11.89 -1.29
N THR A 140 0.00 -11.55 -0.70
CA THR A 140 0.17 -11.27 0.73
C THR A 140 0.13 -9.78 1.06
N SER A 141 -0.37 -8.95 0.15
CA SER A 141 -0.49 -7.50 0.34
C SER A 141 -1.67 -6.92 -0.43
N LEU A 142 -2.29 -5.89 0.15
CA LEU A 142 -3.18 -4.98 -0.56
C LEU A 142 -2.36 -4.19 -1.60
N ARG A 143 -2.75 -4.27 -2.87
CA ARG A 143 -2.00 -3.67 -3.98
C ARG A 143 -2.65 -2.36 -4.39
N VAL A 144 -1.96 -1.25 -4.14
CA VAL A 144 -2.40 0.10 -4.54
C VAL A 144 -1.68 0.51 -5.81
N TYR A 145 -2.41 0.59 -6.92
CA TYR A 145 -1.90 1.06 -8.20
C TYR A 145 -2.07 2.57 -8.34
N LEU A 146 -0.95 3.30 -8.43
CA LEU A 146 -0.93 4.74 -8.67
C LEU A 146 -0.82 5.01 -10.17
N VAL A 147 -1.91 5.48 -10.76
CA VAL A 147 -2.07 5.71 -12.21
C VAL A 147 -2.12 7.20 -12.57
N ASP A 148 -1.85 7.55 -13.81
CA ASP A 148 -1.98 8.92 -14.34
C ASP A 148 -3.46 9.32 -14.46
N GLY A 149 -4.35 8.39 -14.80
CA GLY A 149 -5.75 8.70 -15.06
C GLY A 149 -6.64 7.51 -15.38
N PHE A 150 -7.92 7.81 -15.55
CA PHE A 150 -8.96 6.93 -16.07
C PHE A 150 -9.57 7.57 -17.31
N ALA A 151 -9.88 6.77 -18.32
CA ALA A 151 -10.44 7.24 -19.58
C ALA A 151 -11.32 6.17 -20.24
N GLY A 152 -11.71 6.40 -21.50
CA GLY A 152 -12.43 5.42 -22.32
C GLY A 152 -13.80 5.06 -21.73
N SER A 153 -13.94 3.81 -21.29
CA SER A 153 -15.17 3.27 -20.70
C SER A 153 -15.45 3.82 -19.29
N PHE A 154 -14.49 4.50 -18.69
CA PHE A 154 -14.68 5.23 -17.44
C PHE A 154 -14.94 6.71 -17.72
N ASN A 155 -15.68 7.37 -16.82
CA ASN A 155 -15.79 8.82 -16.85
C ASN A 155 -14.39 9.41 -16.65
N THR A 156 -14.00 10.40 -17.45
CA THR A 156 -12.71 11.11 -17.30
C THR A 156 -12.56 11.78 -15.94
N GLY A 157 -13.68 12.00 -15.23
CA GLY A 157 -13.71 12.45 -13.84
C GLY A 157 -13.34 11.39 -12.80
N THR A 158 -13.23 10.10 -13.16
CA THR A 158 -12.91 9.00 -12.23
C THR A 158 -11.58 9.23 -11.55
N VAL A 159 -11.58 9.13 -10.22
CA VAL A 159 -10.40 9.36 -9.38
C VAL A 159 -9.80 8.06 -8.86
N GLY A 160 -10.65 7.11 -8.50
CA GLY A 160 -10.27 5.79 -8.05
C GLY A 160 -11.24 4.70 -8.49
N ARG A 161 -10.77 3.47 -8.36
CA ARG A 161 -11.55 2.25 -8.53
C ARG A 161 -10.94 1.14 -7.67
N ALA A 162 -11.79 0.41 -6.98
CA ALA A 162 -11.40 -0.74 -6.18
C ALA A 162 -12.23 -1.98 -6.54
N GLU A 163 -11.65 -3.15 -6.29
CA GLU A 163 -12.43 -4.37 -6.14
C GLU A 163 -13.24 -4.33 -4.84
N LEU A 164 -14.48 -4.84 -4.89
CA LEU A 164 -15.42 -4.80 -3.78
C LEU A 164 -16.06 -6.17 -3.53
N PRO A 165 -15.70 -6.87 -2.44
CA PRO A 165 -14.43 -6.75 -1.72
C PRO A 165 -13.27 -7.30 -2.55
N GLY A 166 -12.03 -6.91 -2.24
CA GLY A 166 -10.87 -7.42 -2.98
C GLY A 166 -9.53 -6.93 -2.46
N THR A 167 -8.46 -7.27 -3.19
CA THR A 167 -7.08 -7.08 -2.71
C THR A 167 -6.24 -6.14 -3.57
N PHE A 168 -6.89 -5.45 -4.51
CA PHE A 168 -6.25 -4.36 -5.24
C PHE A 168 -7.21 -3.24 -5.59
N MET A 169 -6.61 -2.09 -5.86
CA MET A 169 -7.29 -0.88 -6.29
C MET A 169 -6.37 -0.04 -7.17
N ALA A 170 -6.95 0.91 -7.91
CA ALA A 170 -6.24 1.92 -8.65
C ALA A 170 -6.73 3.31 -8.25
N ILE A 171 -5.80 4.26 -8.15
CA ILE A 171 -6.10 5.67 -7.84
C ILE A 171 -5.16 6.57 -8.62
N ARG A 172 -5.67 7.73 -9.02
CA ARG A 172 -4.85 8.77 -9.63
C ARG A 172 -3.76 9.25 -8.69
N LYS A 173 -2.55 9.41 -9.23
CA LYS A 173 -1.36 9.86 -8.48
C LYS A 173 -1.53 11.20 -7.79
N ASP A 174 -2.29 12.12 -8.39
CA ASP A 174 -2.57 13.44 -7.84
C ASP A 174 -3.59 13.42 -6.68
N SER A 175 -4.30 12.30 -6.51
CA SER A 175 -5.32 12.11 -5.49
C SER A 175 -4.91 11.12 -4.39
N ARG A 176 -3.69 10.57 -4.46
CA ARG A 176 -3.16 9.58 -3.50
C ARG A 176 -3.23 10.04 -2.04
N ASP A 177 -3.08 11.35 -1.80
CA ASP A 177 -3.02 11.93 -0.46
C ASP A 177 -4.40 12.47 0.00
N THR A 178 -5.46 12.33 -0.79
CA THR A 178 -6.84 12.74 -0.44
C THR A 178 -7.60 11.58 0.21
N PHE A 179 -8.81 11.84 0.75
CA PHE A 179 -9.61 10.78 1.37
C PHE A 179 -10.01 9.68 0.38
N VAL A 180 -9.92 9.91 -0.93
CA VAL A 180 -10.23 8.91 -1.96
C VAL A 180 -9.41 7.64 -1.75
N LEU A 181 -8.16 7.72 -1.29
CA LEU A 181 -7.41 6.50 -0.96
C LEU A 181 -8.10 5.68 0.15
N ALA A 182 -8.65 6.34 1.17
CA ALA A 182 -9.39 5.64 2.22
C ALA A 182 -10.72 5.10 1.70
N HIS A 183 -11.41 5.85 0.84
CA HIS A 183 -12.63 5.42 0.15
C HIS A 183 -12.43 4.11 -0.64
N GLU A 184 -11.42 4.08 -1.52
CA GLU A 184 -11.14 2.89 -2.33
C GLU A 184 -10.72 1.68 -1.47
N ILE A 185 -9.96 1.91 -0.40
CA ILE A 185 -9.62 0.84 0.54
C ILE A 185 -10.87 0.40 1.33
N GLY A 186 -11.79 1.30 1.65
CA GLY A 186 -13.10 0.96 2.23
C GLY A 186 -13.86 -0.01 1.34
N HIS A 187 -13.86 0.20 0.02
CA HIS A 187 -14.42 -0.77 -0.93
C HIS A 187 -13.68 -2.12 -0.91
N ASN A 188 -12.34 -2.12 -0.92
CA ASN A 188 -11.58 -3.37 -0.78
C ASN A 188 -11.99 -4.15 0.49
N LEU A 189 -12.32 -3.43 1.55
CA LEU A 189 -12.77 -3.93 2.84
C LEU A 189 -14.31 -4.04 2.96
N ASN A 190 -15.03 -4.20 1.84
CA ASN A 190 -16.45 -4.54 1.77
C ASN A 190 -17.44 -3.41 2.15
N LEU A 191 -17.04 -2.14 2.06
CA LEU A 191 -17.95 -1.01 2.19
C LEU A 191 -18.59 -0.63 0.86
N PHE A 192 -19.89 -0.40 0.86
CA PHE A 192 -20.61 0.20 -0.26
C PHE A 192 -20.52 1.73 -0.18
N HIS A 193 -20.86 2.41 -1.27
CA HIS A 193 -21.17 3.83 -1.20
C HIS A 193 -22.37 4.05 -0.28
N THR A 194 -22.40 5.16 0.46
CA THR A 194 -23.52 5.52 1.36
C THR A 194 -24.87 5.56 0.65
N PHE A 195 -24.88 5.89 -0.66
CA PHE A 195 -26.07 5.97 -1.52
C PHE A 195 -26.39 4.66 -2.26
N HIS A 196 -25.81 3.52 -1.87
CA HIS A 196 -26.07 2.24 -2.53
C HIS A 196 -27.55 1.88 -2.52
N GLY A 197 -28.06 1.31 -3.62
CA GLY A 197 -29.49 1.05 -3.80
C GLY A 197 -30.33 2.28 -4.16
N ALA A 198 -29.80 3.50 -4.05
CA ALA A 198 -30.46 4.72 -4.54
C ALA A 198 -30.41 4.80 -6.08
N SER A 199 -31.13 5.76 -6.67
CA SER A 199 -31.28 5.84 -8.13
C SER A 199 -29.97 6.05 -8.91
N CYS A 200 -28.94 6.61 -8.27
CA CYS A 200 -27.61 6.80 -8.86
C CYS A 200 -26.74 5.54 -8.82
N GLU A 201 -27.03 4.60 -7.92
CA GLU A 201 -26.36 3.30 -7.81
C GLU A 201 -27.40 2.22 -7.48
N PRO A 202 -28.33 1.92 -8.40
CA PRO A 202 -29.41 0.99 -8.14
C PRO A 202 -28.87 -0.45 -8.03
N ASP A 203 -29.34 -1.18 -7.04
CA ASP A 203 -29.08 -2.61 -6.89
C ASP A 203 -30.41 -3.39 -6.95
N PRO A 204 -30.50 -4.50 -7.72
CA PRO A 204 -31.75 -5.25 -7.86
C PRO A 204 -32.15 -6.01 -6.58
N ASN A 205 -31.24 -6.21 -5.64
CA ASN A 205 -31.43 -6.97 -4.40
C ASN A 205 -31.40 -6.09 -3.16
N ILE A 206 -30.81 -4.89 -3.22
CA ILE A 206 -30.69 -3.94 -2.12
C ILE A 206 -31.42 -2.64 -2.49
N PRO A 207 -32.60 -2.38 -1.90
CA PRO A 207 -33.33 -1.13 -2.15
C PRO A 207 -32.63 0.07 -1.51
N ALA A 208 -33.04 1.28 -1.91
CA ALA A 208 -32.64 2.52 -1.26
C ALA A 208 -33.06 2.55 0.22
N GLU A 209 -32.20 3.11 1.07
CA GLU A 209 -32.54 3.37 2.46
C GLU A 209 -33.57 4.50 2.56
N LEU A 210 -34.53 4.34 3.47
CA LEU A 210 -35.54 5.35 3.77
C LEU A 210 -34.91 6.45 4.63
N ALA A 211 -35.31 7.70 4.42
CA ALA A 211 -34.84 8.85 5.21
C ALA A 211 -35.04 8.72 6.74
N ASN A 212 -35.93 7.82 7.19
CA ASN A 212 -36.15 7.54 8.61
C ASN A 212 -35.32 6.37 9.15
N GLY A 213 -34.47 5.73 8.34
CA GLY A 213 -33.56 4.64 8.73
C GLY A 213 -34.23 3.28 9.00
N ASN A 214 -35.56 3.15 8.87
CA ASN A 214 -36.28 1.94 9.31
C ASN A 214 -35.92 0.66 8.54
N ASN A 215 -35.27 0.76 7.38
CA ASN A 215 -34.88 -0.37 6.55
C ASN A 215 -33.35 -0.53 6.40
N CYS A 216 -32.53 0.22 7.15
CA CYS A 216 -31.06 0.24 7.05
C CYS A 216 -30.40 -1.15 7.11
N ALA A 217 -31.00 -2.10 7.84
CA ALA A 217 -30.47 -3.46 7.96
C ALA A 217 -30.50 -4.27 6.64
N SER A 218 -31.23 -3.79 5.63
CA SER A 218 -31.46 -4.50 4.36
C SER A 218 -31.46 -3.59 3.13
N ALA A 219 -31.12 -2.31 3.31
CA ALA A 219 -31.19 -1.26 2.30
C ALA A 219 -29.95 -0.37 2.42
N GLY A 220 -29.72 0.50 1.43
CA GLY A 220 -28.58 1.42 1.48
C GLY A 220 -27.25 0.68 1.37
N ASP A 221 -26.26 1.17 2.11
CA ASP A 221 -24.93 0.56 2.23
C ASP A 221 -24.87 -0.62 3.23
N LEU A 222 -26.03 -1.04 3.76
CA LEU A 222 -26.19 -2.09 4.76
C LEU A 222 -25.45 -1.78 6.08
N VAL A 223 -25.35 -0.50 6.42
CA VAL A 223 -24.84 0.00 7.69
C VAL A 223 -25.92 0.92 8.28
N CYS A 224 -26.24 0.77 9.57
CA CYS A 224 -27.40 1.46 10.18
C CYS A 224 -27.04 2.76 10.90
N ASP A 225 -25.76 3.01 11.15
CA ASP A 225 -25.29 4.28 11.71
C ASP A 225 -24.80 5.27 10.62
N THR A 226 -24.88 4.87 9.35
CA THR A 226 -24.79 5.73 8.18
C THR A 226 -26.19 6.23 7.85
N PRO A 227 -26.45 7.55 7.88
CA PRO A 227 -27.75 8.08 7.50
C PRO A 227 -28.01 7.87 6.00
N ALA A 228 -29.27 7.57 5.65
CA ALA A 228 -29.70 7.41 4.27
C ALA A 228 -29.21 8.53 3.33
N ASP A 229 -28.54 8.14 2.26
CA ASP A 229 -27.95 9.05 1.29
C ASP A 229 -28.74 9.04 -0.04
N PRO A 230 -29.40 10.15 -0.42
CA PRO A 230 -30.24 10.24 -1.60
C PRO A 230 -29.46 10.60 -2.87
N CYS A 231 -28.24 10.11 -3.05
CA CYS A 231 -27.29 10.49 -4.11
C CYS A 231 -26.62 11.86 -3.91
N MET A 232 -26.18 12.11 -2.68
CA MET A 232 -25.36 13.25 -2.32
C MET A 232 -24.11 13.32 -3.22
N ASN A 233 -23.87 14.51 -3.75
CA ASN A 233 -22.69 14.86 -4.53
C ASN A 233 -22.29 16.33 -4.28
N GLN A 234 -21.23 16.79 -4.94
CA GLN A 234 -20.67 18.16 -4.83
C GLN A 234 -21.70 19.26 -5.10
N SER A 235 -22.72 18.99 -5.92
CA SER A 235 -23.76 19.98 -6.22
C SER A 235 -24.78 20.14 -5.08
N THR A 236 -24.75 19.22 -4.12
CA THR A 236 -25.66 19.15 -2.97
C THR A 236 -24.93 19.28 -1.64
N VAL A 237 -23.65 19.61 -1.65
CA VAL A 237 -22.84 19.89 -0.46
C VAL A 237 -22.24 21.29 -0.62
N ASP A 238 -22.46 22.17 0.35
CA ASP A 238 -21.91 23.52 0.31
C ASP A 238 -20.45 23.57 0.81
N ASN A 239 -19.80 24.73 0.66
CA ASN A 239 -18.41 24.93 1.11
C ASN A 239 -18.23 24.85 2.63
N ALA A 240 -19.32 24.85 3.40
CA ALA A 240 -19.30 24.64 4.84
C ALA A 240 -19.62 23.18 5.21
N CYS A 241 -19.57 22.26 4.22
CA CYS A 241 -19.85 20.84 4.36
C CYS A 241 -21.27 20.53 4.82
N ASN A 242 -22.26 21.38 4.51
CA ASN A 242 -23.66 21.09 4.80
C ASN A 242 -24.34 20.49 3.58
N TYR A 243 -25.19 19.49 3.81
CA TYR A 243 -26.06 18.96 2.78
C TYR A 243 -27.18 19.97 2.45
N THR A 244 -27.38 20.24 1.16
CA THR A 244 -28.35 21.22 0.65
C THR A 244 -29.41 20.60 -0.28
N GLY A 245 -29.36 19.29 -0.51
CA GLY A 245 -30.27 18.59 -1.44
C GLY A 245 -31.70 18.37 -0.92
N GLY A 246 -31.94 18.50 0.40
CA GLY A 246 -33.28 18.44 1.00
C GLY A 246 -33.92 17.04 0.99
N GLY A 247 -35.26 16.98 0.81
CA GLY A 247 -35.97 15.70 0.68
C GLY A 247 -36.17 14.91 1.97
N ALA A 248 -36.08 15.55 3.14
CA ALA A 248 -36.06 14.92 4.48
C ALA A 248 -34.84 14.05 4.78
N PHE A 249 -33.84 14.05 3.90
CA PHE A 249 -32.56 13.37 4.12
C PHE A 249 -31.56 14.30 4.83
N ASN A 250 -30.65 13.70 5.58
CA ASN A 250 -29.51 14.36 6.22
C ASN A 250 -28.30 13.42 6.16
N PRO A 251 -27.77 13.14 4.94
CA PRO A 251 -26.60 12.28 4.77
C PRO A 251 -25.38 12.86 5.47
N ASP A 252 -24.46 11.97 5.84
CA ASP A 252 -23.19 12.36 6.45
C ASP A 252 -22.20 12.87 5.39
N THR A 253 -22.07 14.19 5.28
CA THR A 253 -21.13 14.88 4.39
C THR A 253 -19.67 14.69 4.79
N SER A 254 -19.40 14.10 5.96
CA SER A 254 -18.05 13.81 6.44
C SER A 254 -17.61 12.37 6.16
N ASN A 255 -18.53 11.51 5.69
CA ASN A 255 -18.25 10.11 5.47
C ASN A 255 -17.32 9.88 4.27
N TYR A 256 -16.28 9.08 4.46
CA TYR A 256 -15.34 8.72 3.40
C TYR A 256 -15.97 7.92 2.26
N MET A 257 -17.07 7.20 2.49
CA MET A 257 -17.76 6.40 1.46
C MET A 257 -18.82 7.20 0.68
N SER A 258 -18.96 8.49 0.95
CA SER A 258 -19.85 9.38 0.21
C SER A 258 -19.14 10.08 -0.96
N TYR A 259 -19.90 10.69 -1.86
CA TYR A 259 -19.37 11.62 -2.88
C TYR A 259 -19.46 13.08 -2.43
N THR A 260 -19.06 13.35 -1.19
CA THR A 260 -18.90 14.70 -0.66
C THR A 260 -17.74 15.46 -1.33
N GLU A 261 -17.53 16.72 -0.95
CA GLU A 261 -16.36 17.50 -1.34
C GLU A 261 -15.07 16.95 -0.71
N LEU A 262 -13.93 17.01 -1.44
CA LEU A 262 -12.65 16.43 -0.99
C LEU A 262 -12.18 16.89 0.40
N PHE A 263 -12.53 18.12 0.78
CA PHE A 263 -12.16 18.69 2.08
C PHE A 263 -13.15 18.40 3.22
N CYS A 264 -14.33 17.85 2.91
CA CYS A 264 -15.36 17.52 3.90
C CYS A 264 -15.19 16.10 4.47
N GLY A 265 -14.66 15.16 3.68
CA GLY A 265 -14.48 13.76 4.11
C GLY A 265 -13.45 13.64 5.25
N THR A 266 -13.88 13.10 6.40
CA THR A 266 -13.06 12.98 7.62
C THR A 266 -13.23 11.68 8.42
N ASN A 267 -14.21 10.81 8.13
CA ASN A 267 -14.44 9.62 8.96
C ASN A 267 -15.06 8.41 8.23
N PHE A 268 -14.95 7.26 8.91
CA PHE A 268 -15.89 6.14 8.78
C PHE A 268 -16.79 6.12 10.03
N THR A 269 -17.97 5.53 9.93
CA THR A 269 -18.80 5.23 11.12
C THR A 269 -18.30 3.99 11.87
N ASP A 270 -18.79 3.78 13.09
CA ASP A 270 -18.47 2.59 13.88
C ASP A 270 -19.02 1.31 13.21
N GLY A 271 -20.18 1.41 12.57
CA GLY A 271 -20.80 0.35 11.78
C GLY A 271 -20.00 0.01 10.52
N GLN A 272 -19.49 1.01 9.81
CA GLN A 272 -18.56 0.79 8.69
C GLN A 272 -17.27 0.13 9.17
N THR A 273 -16.69 0.60 10.29
CA THR A 273 -15.52 -0.03 10.92
C THR A 273 -15.80 -1.50 11.25
N THR A 274 -16.95 -1.81 11.86
CA THR A 274 -17.35 -3.17 12.19
C THR A 274 -17.45 -4.04 10.94
N ARG A 275 -18.07 -3.53 9.87
CA ARG A 275 -18.22 -4.23 8.59
C ARG A 275 -16.87 -4.52 7.93
N MET A 276 -15.92 -3.58 7.96
CA MET A 276 -14.57 -3.80 7.45
C MET A 276 -13.83 -4.88 8.23
N ARG A 277 -13.89 -4.84 9.56
CA ARG A 277 -13.26 -5.83 10.44
C ARG A 277 -13.87 -7.22 10.24
N ASP A 278 -15.20 -7.31 10.11
CA ASP A 278 -15.87 -8.57 9.80
C ASP A 278 -15.42 -9.12 8.44
N ALA A 279 -15.27 -8.27 7.41
CA ALA A 279 -14.76 -8.71 6.11
C ALA A 279 -13.33 -9.26 6.21
N LEU A 280 -12.45 -8.57 6.95
CA LEU A 280 -11.08 -9.03 7.20
C LEU A 280 -11.03 -10.39 7.91
N VAL A 281 -11.97 -10.66 8.81
CA VAL A 281 -12.03 -11.93 9.54
C VAL A 281 -12.72 -13.04 8.74
N LEU A 282 -13.74 -12.72 7.94
CA LEU A 282 -14.61 -13.72 7.31
C LEU A 282 -14.21 -14.08 5.87
N LEU A 283 -13.45 -13.23 5.18
CA LEU A 283 -13.12 -13.42 3.76
C LEU A 283 -11.67 -13.89 3.58
N ASN A 284 -11.50 -15.09 3.02
CA ASN A 284 -10.18 -15.74 2.86
C ASN A 284 -9.17 -14.90 2.06
N ASN A 285 -9.62 -14.19 1.03
CA ASN A 285 -8.77 -13.31 0.24
C ASN A 285 -8.27 -12.08 1.04
N LEU A 286 -9.05 -11.61 2.02
CA LEU A 286 -8.62 -10.51 2.89
C LEU A 286 -7.79 -10.98 4.09
N GLN A 287 -7.86 -12.25 4.46
CA GLN A 287 -6.95 -12.84 5.45
C GLN A 287 -5.52 -12.97 4.91
N SER A 288 -5.33 -13.19 3.61
CA SER A 288 -3.99 -13.40 3.04
C SER A 288 -3.11 -12.15 3.08
N ILE A 289 -3.71 -10.96 3.12
CA ILE A 289 -3.01 -9.67 3.16
C ILE A 289 -2.69 -9.22 4.60
N GLN A 290 -3.17 -9.95 5.62
CA GLN A 290 -2.97 -9.59 7.02
C GLN A 290 -1.63 -10.06 7.57
N THR A 291 -1.20 -9.42 8.65
CA THR A 291 0.01 -9.77 9.39
C THR A 291 -0.16 -9.47 10.88
N ALA A 292 0.67 -10.10 11.72
CA ALA A 292 0.63 -9.83 13.16
C ALA A 292 0.99 -8.38 13.47
N ALA A 293 0.34 -7.78 14.47
CA ALA A 293 0.55 -6.37 14.83
C ALA A 293 1.99 -6.05 15.25
N SER A 294 2.67 -7.00 15.88
CA SER A 294 4.10 -6.90 16.20
C SER A 294 4.99 -6.67 14.97
N ASN A 295 4.56 -7.05 13.76
CA ASN A 295 5.32 -6.81 12.54
C ASN A 295 5.37 -5.33 12.10
N LEU A 296 4.53 -4.45 12.67
CA LEU A 296 4.67 -2.99 12.48
C LEU A 296 5.96 -2.45 13.11
N ALA A 297 6.38 -3.06 14.22
CA ALA A 297 7.60 -2.70 14.94
C ALA A 297 8.84 -3.46 14.43
N ARG A 298 8.69 -4.39 13.48
CA ARG A 298 9.82 -5.19 12.99
C ARG A 298 10.52 -4.51 11.81
N PRO A 299 11.86 -4.39 11.86
CA PRO A 299 12.65 -3.86 10.76
C PRO A 299 12.85 -4.89 9.64
N THR A 300 13.14 -4.38 8.46
CA THR A 300 13.86 -5.14 7.44
C THR A 300 15.33 -5.23 7.85
N VAL A 301 15.87 -6.44 7.90
CA VAL A 301 17.28 -6.71 8.22
C VAL A 301 18.07 -6.86 6.93
N ARG A 302 19.13 -6.08 6.76
CA ARG A 302 20.06 -6.20 5.64
C ARG A 302 21.50 -6.30 6.15
N THR A 303 22.17 -7.39 5.81
CA THR A 303 23.60 -7.60 6.12
C THR A 303 24.42 -7.44 4.85
N ILE A 304 25.42 -6.55 4.89
CA ILE A 304 26.39 -6.37 3.82
C ILE A 304 27.71 -6.96 4.29
N ARG A 305 28.28 -7.87 3.49
CA ARG A 305 29.61 -8.41 3.70
C ARG A 305 30.64 -7.54 2.99
N ASN A 306 31.55 -6.91 3.75
CA ASN A 306 32.65 -6.12 3.19
C ASN A 306 33.95 -6.96 3.14
N ASN A 307 35.11 -6.30 3.28
CA ASN A 307 36.43 -6.92 3.34
C ASN A 307 36.51 -8.00 4.44
N TYR A 308 37.56 -8.82 4.41
CA TYR A 308 37.82 -9.83 5.45
C TYR A 308 39.25 -9.71 5.97
N THR A 309 39.46 -10.06 7.24
CA THR A 309 40.78 -10.34 7.80
C THR A 309 41.01 -11.84 7.81
N ARG A 310 42.27 -12.21 7.64
CA ARG A 310 42.72 -13.59 7.65
C ARG A 310 43.84 -13.70 8.67
N THR A 311 43.54 -14.27 9.84
CA THR A 311 44.48 -14.38 10.95
C THR A 311 45.00 -15.80 11.01
N PRO A 312 46.32 -16.04 10.88
CA PRO A 312 46.87 -17.39 11.07
C PRO A 312 46.55 -17.89 12.48
N ILE A 313 46.03 -19.12 12.56
CA ILE A 313 45.89 -19.87 13.81
C ILE A 313 46.75 -21.14 13.72
N GLY A 314 46.99 -21.81 14.85
CA GLY A 314 47.86 -22.98 14.92
C GLY A 314 47.46 -24.08 13.93
N GLY A 315 48.45 -24.86 13.43
CA GLY A 315 48.20 -25.96 12.50
C GLY A 315 48.09 -25.56 11.01
N GLY A 316 48.47 -24.32 10.66
CA GLY A 316 48.38 -23.80 9.29
C GLY A 316 47.01 -23.22 8.94
N CYS A 317 46.05 -23.31 9.85
CA CYS A 317 44.72 -22.75 9.70
C CYS A 317 44.74 -21.22 9.71
N PHE A 318 43.66 -20.64 9.22
CA PHE A 318 43.38 -19.23 9.26
C PHE A 318 41.95 -19.01 9.74
N GLU A 319 41.81 -18.12 10.69
CA GLU A 319 40.54 -17.54 11.06
C GLU A 319 40.17 -16.48 10.02
N ILE A 320 39.03 -16.64 9.36
CA ILE A 320 38.51 -15.65 8.40
C ILE A 320 37.40 -14.87 9.09
N GLN A 321 37.64 -13.58 9.27
CA GLN A 321 36.67 -12.67 9.86
C GLN A 321 36.20 -11.70 8.79
N TYR A 322 34.93 -11.80 8.40
CA TYR A 322 34.29 -10.87 7.48
C TYR A 322 33.85 -9.61 8.21
N PHE A 323 34.08 -8.46 7.57
CA PHE A 323 33.64 -7.16 8.06
C PHE A 323 32.20 -6.96 7.61
N GLU A 324 31.25 -7.52 8.37
CA GLU A 324 29.82 -7.40 8.07
C GLU A 324 29.21 -6.19 8.77
N THR A 325 28.35 -5.48 8.06
CA THR A 325 27.50 -4.43 8.64
C THR A 325 26.06 -4.86 8.49
N THR A 326 25.38 -5.00 9.63
CA THR A 326 23.94 -5.32 9.64
C THR A 326 23.17 -4.04 9.92
N THR A 327 22.22 -3.74 9.04
CA THR A 327 21.36 -2.58 9.10
C THR A 327 19.92 -3.03 9.33
N LEU A 328 19.31 -2.48 10.37
CA LEU A 328 17.88 -2.54 10.64
C LEU A 328 17.22 -1.29 10.04
N THR A 329 16.33 -1.49 9.08
CA THR A 329 15.51 -0.41 8.49
C THR A 329 14.08 -0.61 8.91
N PHE A 330 13.55 0.30 9.72
CA PHE A 330 12.16 0.27 10.14
C PHE A 330 11.28 1.06 9.17
N GLN A 331 9.98 0.80 9.23
CA GLN A 331 9.00 1.53 8.43
C GLN A 331 8.98 3.02 8.81
N ARG A 332 8.76 3.92 7.85
CA ARG A 332 8.55 5.36 8.12
C ARG A 332 7.13 5.64 8.60
N GLY A 333 6.92 6.82 9.16
CA GLY A 333 5.57 7.29 9.51
C GLY A 333 5.11 6.94 10.92
N TYR A 334 5.95 6.27 11.71
CA TYR A 334 5.70 6.03 13.13
C TYR A 334 6.76 6.69 13.99
N GLN A 335 6.42 6.97 15.25
CA GLN A 335 7.42 7.30 16.25
C GLN A 335 8.01 6.01 16.79
N TYR A 336 9.33 5.86 16.71
CA TYR A 336 10.03 4.67 17.19
C TYR A 336 10.82 5.01 18.43
N THR A 337 10.74 4.14 19.44
CA THR A 337 11.74 3.99 20.48
C THR A 337 12.39 2.63 20.32
N ILE A 338 13.70 2.59 20.07
CA ILE A 338 14.43 1.36 19.78
C ILE A 338 15.57 1.22 20.77
N SER A 339 15.62 0.10 21.48
CA SER A 339 16.74 -0.28 22.34
C SER A 339 17.54 -1.37 21.65
N LYS A 340 18.79 -1.07 21.30
CA LYS A 340 19.75 -2.04 20.75
C LYS A 340 20.69 -2.50 21.86
N THR A 341 20.84 -3.80 22.04
CA THR A 341 21.71 -4.39 23.07
C THR A 341 22.77 -5.27 22.42
N VAL A 342 24.04 -4.91 22.61
CA VAL A 342 25.21 -5.61 22.10
C VAL A 342 25.90 -6.34 23.27
N PRO A 343 26.13 -7.66 23.21
CA PRO A 343 26.92 -8.38 24.20
C PRO A 343 28.36 -7.87 24.24
N THR A 344 28.93 -7.76 25.43
CA THR A 344 30.33 -7.33 25.63
C THR A 344 31.08 -8.31 26.55
N LEU A 345 32.41 -8.25 26.54
CA LEU A 345 33.22 -9.00 27.50
C LEU A 345 32.91 -8.53 28.92
N GLY A 346 32.13 -9.34 29.66
CA GLY A 346 31.70 -9.05 31.03
C GLY A 346 30.28 -8.48 31.18
N GLY A 347 29.45 -8.44 30.12
CA GLY A 347 28.07 -7.99 30.22
C GLY A 347 27.41 -7.68 28.87
N SER A 348 26.68 -6.57 28.81
CA SER A 348 26.06 -6.05 27.58
C SER A 348 26.00 -4.52 27.62
N SER A 349 26.06 -3.89 26.45
CA SER A 349 25.84 -2.45 26.27
C SER A 349 24.51 -2.21 25.56
N THR A 350 23.67 -1.34 26.10
CA THR A 350 22.38 -0.96 25.49
C THR A 350 22.38 0.49 25.06
N THR A 351 22.00 0.74 23.80
CA THR A 351 21.85 2.07 23.22
C THR A 351 20.39 2.29 22.82
N ASN A 352 19.80 3.39 23.26
CA ASN A 352 18.42 3.76 22.94
C ASN A 352 18.38 4.82 21.84
N TYR A 353 17.46 4.66 20.89
CA TYR A 353 17.24 5.56 19.78
C TYR A 353 15.77 6.00 19.75
N THR A 354 15.54 7.27 19.43
CA THR A 354 14.20 7.80 19.19
C THR A 354 14.15 8.40 17.81
N PHE A 355 13.17 7.99 17.02
CA PHE A 355 12.93 8.53 15.68
C PHE A 355 11.52 9.07 15.60
N ASN A 356 11.38 10.21 14.93
CA ASN A 356 10.07 10.80 14.65
C ASN A 356 9.50 10.26 13.31
N THR A 357 8.22 10.55 13.07
CA THR A 357 7.48 10.07 11.89
C THR A 357 8.09 10.49 10.56
N ASN A 358 8.88 11.57 10.53
CA ASN A 358 9.48 12.13 9.33
C ASN A 358 10.80 11.44 8.91
N GLN A 359 11.39 10.60 9.78
CA GLN A 359 12.65 9.93 9.52
C GLN A 359 12.43 8.49 9.06
N THR A 360 13.31 7.97 8.22
CA THR A 360 13.49 6.51 8.10
C THR A 360 14.32 6.07 9.29
N PRO A 361 13.76 5.29 10.24
CA PRO A 361 14.54 4.80 11.35
C PRO A 361 15.51 3.74 10.82
N VAL A 362 16.80 4.05 10.87
CA VAL A 362 17.86 3.17 10.43
C VAL A 362 18.87 3.03 11.55
N ILE A 363 19.15 1.79 11.94
CA ILE A 363 20.18 1.44 12.91
C ILE A 363 21.15 0.49 12.24
N SER A 364 22.43 0.82 12.27
CA SER A 364 23.50 -0.06 11.79
C SER A 364 24.36 -0.50 12.96
N GLU A 365 24.88 -1.72 12.87
CA GLU A 365 25.91 -2.26 13.76
C GLU A 365 26.93 -3.04 12.94
N GLY A 366 28.20 -2.89 13.32
CA GLY A 366 29.30 -3.64 12.71
C GLY A 366 29.90 -4.61 13.72
N PHE A 367 30.36 -5.77 13.26
CA PHE A 367 31.26 -6.67 14.02
C PHE A 367 30.70 -7.30 15.30
N SER A 368 29.40 -7.21 15.58
CA SER A 368 28.83 -7.77 16.80
C SER A 368 27.44 -8.31 16.56
N ASP A 369 27.15 -9.44 17.20
CA ASP A 369 25.77 -9.88 17.38
C ASP A 369 25.07 -8.90 18.32
N PHE A 370 23.80 -8.65 18.07
CA PHE A 370 23.00 -7.77 18.89
C PHE A 370 21.55 -8.19 18.88
N THR A 371 20.87 -7.85 19.97
CA THR A 371 19.42 -7.95 20.07
C THR A 371 18.83 -6.55 20.00
N TYR A 372 17.59 -6.45 19.57
CA TYR A 372 16.87 -5.18 19.61
C TYR A 372 15.45 -5.40 20.13
N THR A 373 14.94 -4.37 20.78
CA THR A 373 13.53 -4.17 21.06
C THR A 373 13.13 -2.85 20.44
N ALA A 374 12.07 -2.86 19.64
CA ALA A 374 11.51 -1.69 19.01
C ALA A 374 10.08 -1.55 19.48
N THR A 375 9.72 -0.34 19.90
CA THR A 375 8.35 0.04 20.16
C THR A 375 8.00 1.15 19.22
N ILE A 376 6.91 0.97 18.47
CA ILE A 376 6.29 2.06 17.75
C ILE A 376 5.13 2.62 18.55
N THR A 377 4.89 3.90 18.40
CA THR A 377 3.62 4.51 18.75
C THR A 377 3.03 5.07 17.46
N ASP A 378 1.83 4.59 17.12
CA ASP A 378 1.09 5.13 15.98
C ASP A 378 0.44 6.48 16.33
N MET A 379 -0.29 7.06 15.37
CA MET A 379 -0.90 8.37 15.54
C MET A 379 -2.13 8.36 16.47
N THR A 380 -2.64 7.19 16.85
CA THR A 380 -3.67 7.04 17.89
C THR A 380 -3.09 7.01 19.29
N GLY A 381 -1.77 6.83 19.41
CA GLY A 381 -1.11 6.59 20.70
C GLY A 381 -1.02 5.10 21.07
N VAL A 382 -1.59 4.20 20.26
CA VAL A 382 -1.41 2.75 20.45
C VAL A 382 0.03 2.38 20.14
N SER A 383 0.59 1.52 21.01
CA SER A 383 1.99 1.10 20.90
C SER A 383 2.11 -0.38 20.57
N TYR A 384 2.98 -0.69 19.63
CA TYR A 384 3.30 -2.07 19.24
C TYR A 384 4.77 -2.32 19.48
N SER A 385 5.09 -3.48 20.05
CA SER A 385 6.47 -3.87 20.30
C SER A 385 6.87 -5.08 19.46
N GLY A 386 8.11 -5.05 19.00
CA GLY A 386 8.75 -6.13 18.27
C GLY A 386 10.18 -6.29 18.75
N SER A 387 10.68 -7.52 18.73
CA SER A 387 12.05 -7.82 19.09
C SER A 387 12.68 -8.80 18.10
N GLY A 388 14.00 -8.81 18.05
CA GLY A 388 14.75 -9.77 17.25
C GLY A 388 16.24 -9.72 17.53
N SER A 389 16.97 -10.57 16.82
CA SER A 389 18.42 -10.63 16.83
C SER A 389 18.96 -10.38 15.41
N ALA A 390 20.14 -9.79 15.35
CA ALA A 390 20.89 -9.54 14.13
C ALA A 390 22.38 -9.65 14.46
N GLY A 391 23.22 -10.08 13.52
CA GLY A 391 24.59 -10.43 13.85
C GLY A 391 25.40 -10.92 12.68
N TRP A 392 26.58 -11.48 12.96
CA TRP A 392 27.53 -11.99 11.96
C TRP A 392 27.83 -13.47 12.19
N THR A 393 28.42 -14.14 11.20
CA THR A 393 28.86 -15.54 11.31
C THR A 393 30.37 -15.63 11.09
N GLN A 394 31.07 -16.33 11.99
CA GLN A 394 32.51 -16.57 11.91
C GLN A 394 32.81 -17.87 11.16
N TYR A 395 33.87 -17.86 10.34
CA TYR A 395 34.32 -19.04 9.60
C TYR A 395 35.78 -19.37 9.92
N ILE A 396 36.09 -20.65 10.12
CA ILE A 396 37.46 -21.16 10.32
C ILE A 396 37.88 -21.91 9.05
N ASP A 397 39.02 -21.53 8.47
CA ASP A 397 39.59 -22.11 7.26
C ASP A 397 40.90 -22.85 7.58
N CYS A 398 40.90 -24.18 7.53
CA CYS A 398 42.07 -25.01 7.86
C CYS A 398 42.65 -25.70 6.60
N PRO A 399 43.97 -25.63 6.32
CA PRO A 399 44.57 -26.48 5.32
C PRO A 399 44.64 -27.91 5.85
N ILE A 400 43.90 -28.79 5.19
CA ILE A 400 44.02 -30.23 5.40
C ILE A 400 45.32 -30.68 4.72
N TRP A 401 46.31 -31.12 5.51
CA TRP A 401 47.46 -31.83 4.98
C TRP A 401 47.03 -33.25 4.58
N PHE A 402 46.90 -33.50 3.27
CA PHE A 402 46.73 -34.85 2.76
C PHE A 402 48.09 -35.54 2.62
N PRO A 403 48.31 -36.74 3.20
CA PRO A 403 49.28 -37.66 2.63
C PRO A 403 48.78 -38.11 1.25
N LEU A 404 49.65 -38.05 0.25
CA LEU A 404 49.39 -38.49 -1.13
C LEU A 404 48.66 -39.85 -1.17
N MET A 405 47.40 -39.87 -1.62
CA MET A 405 46.69 -41.11 -1.96
C MET A 405 46.51 -41.24 -3.47
N SER A 406 46.75 -42.45 -3.98
CA SER A 406 47.00 -42.76 -5.39
C SER A 406 45.75 -42.75 -6.29
N ASN A 407 45.78 -41.91 -7.32
CA ASN A 407 45.27 -41.99 -8.70
C ASN A 407 44.09 -42.87 -9.17
N ARG A 408 43.22 -43.44 -8.33
CA ARG A 408 41.98 -44.11 -8.84
C ARG A 408 40.78 -43.92 -7.92
N THR A 409 39.91 -42.96 -8.23
CA THR A 409 38.47 -43.02 -7.92
C THR A 409 37.72 -41.95 -8.74
N THR A 410 36.56 -42.33 -9.30
CA THR A 410 35.68 -41.51 -10.15
C THR A 410 34.63 -40.75 -9.32
N PRO A 411 34.12 -39.58 -9.76
CA PRO A 411 33.16 -38.77 -9.00
C PRO A 411 31.72 -39.30 -9.11
N ILE A 412 30.93 -39.18 -8.04
CA ILE A 412 29.49 -39.52 -7.97
C ILE A 412 28.66 -38.23 -8.17
N GLN A 413 27.54 -38.32 -8.89
CA GLN A 413 26.64 -37.22 -9.25
C GLN A 413 25.43 -37.15 -8.28
N SER A 414 25.01 -35.95 -7.86
CA SER A 414 23.96 -35.75 -6.84
C SER A 414 22.53 -35.75 -7.43
N GLY A 415 21.65 -36.60 -6.90
CA GLY A 415 20.22 -36.56 -7.20
C GLY A 415 19.51 -37.87 -6.90
N GLU A 416 19.34 -38.19 -5.61
CA GLU A 416 18.34 -39.08 -4.99
C GLU A 416 18.69 -39.18 -3.49
N ASP A 417 17.73 -39.54 -2.63
CA ASP A 417 17.90 -39.65 -1.16
C ASP A 417 19.00 -40.66 -0.78
N VAL A 418 20.25 -40.21 -0.87
CA VAL A 418 21.43 -40.98 -0.51
C VAL A 418 21.91 -40.46 0.84
N VAL A 419 21.90 -41.35 1.83
CA VAL A 419 22.64 -41.14 3.08
C VAL A 419 24.12 -41.01 2.70
N ILE A 420 24.62 -39.78 2.74
CA ILE A 420 26.02 -39.48 2.42
C ILE A 420 26.88 -39.98 3.58
N GLU A 421 27.66 -41.03 3.34
CA GLU A 421 28.59 -41.58 4.33
C GLU A 421 29.80 -40.65 4.56
N PRO A 422 30.49 -40.76 5.71
CA PRO A 422 31.67 -39.94 6.01
C PRO A 422 32.76 -40.13 4.94
N GLY A 423 33.11 -39.06 4.23
CA GLY A 423 34.01 -39.14 3.08
C GLY A 423 34.31 -37.79 2.43
N LEU A 424 35.23 -37.84 1.46
CA LEU A 424 35.81 -36.68 0.80
C LEU A 424 35.03 -36.30 -0.47
N TYR A 425 34.42 -35.12 -0.52
CA TYR A 425 33.62 -34.67 -1.68
C TYR A 425 34.17 -33.40 -2.30
N ALA A 426 34.35 -33.37 -3.62
CA ALA A 426 34.68 -32.14 -4.35
C ALA A 426 33.40 -31.43 -4.80
N VAL A 427 33.10 -30.24 -4.27
CA VAL A 427 31.91 -29.48 -4.62
C VAL A 427 32.31 -28.12 -5.23
N PRO A 428 31.89 -27.83 -6.48
CA PRO A 428 32.06 -26.49 -7.05
C PRO A 428 31.13 -25.49 -6.36
N ILE A 429 31.65 -24.28 -6.11
CA ILE A 429 30.86 -23.18 -5.54
C ILE A 429 30.27 -22.39 -6.71
N HIS A 430 28.95 -22.26 -6.70
CA HIS A 430 28.20 -21.53 -7.71
C HIS A 430 27.62 -20.24 -7.14
N ASP A 431 27.46 -19.22 -7.98
CA ASP A 431 26.67 -18.04 -7.64
C ASP A 431 25.15 -18.30 -7.76
N GLU A 432 24.35 -17.27 -7.47
CA GLU A 432 22.89 -17.28 -7.57
C GLU A 432 22.37 -17.56 -9.01
N ASP A 433 23.22 -17.42 -10.03
CA ASP A 433 22.94 -17.74 -11.44
C ASP A 433 23.49 -19.13 -11.87
N LYS A 434 23.91 -19.94 -10.91
CA LYS A 434 24.51 -21.28 -11.11
C LYS A 434 25.83 -21.28 -11.89
N LYS A 435 26.52 -20.15 -12.03
CA LYS A 435 27.84 -20.11 -12.66
C LYS A 435 28.93 -20.45 -11.65
N VAL A 436 29.90 -21.25 -12.09
CA VAL A 436 31.03 -21.66 -11.25
C VAL A 436 31.92 -20.45 -10.99
N ILE A 437 31.94 -20.00 -9.74
CA ILE A 437 32.71 -18.83 -9.30
C ILE A 437 34.04 -19.20 -8.65
N GLU A 438 34.21 -20.45 -8.22
CA GLU A 438 35.49 -20.97 -7.73
C GLU A 438 35.68 -22.45 -8.12
N LYS A 439 36.93 -22.87 -8.41
CA LYS A 439 37.24 -24.29 -8.66
C LYS A 439 36.91 -25.12 -7.42
N ALA A 440 36.36 -26.32 -7.65
CA ALA A 440 35.84 -27.20 -6.61
C ALA A 440 36.78 -27.33 -5.41
N LYS A 441 36.24 -27.03 -4.22
CA LYS A 441 36.91 -27.27 -2.95
C LYS A 441 36.27 -28.46 -2.27
N ILE A 442 37.10 -29.14 -1.48
CA ILE A 442 36.75 -30.40 -0.85
C ILE A 442 35.97 -30.10 0.43
N MET A 443 34.75 -30.62 0.55
CA MET A 443 34.03 -30.67 1.82
C MET A 443 34.29 -32.00 2.52
N ILE A 444 34.57 -31.92 3.82
CA ILE A 444 34.46 -33.06 4.75
C ILE A 444 33.31 -32.73 5.69
N LYS A 445 32.34 -33.64 5.80
CA LYS A 445 31.34 -33.62 6.86
C LYS A 445 31.82 -34.60 7.93
N GLU A 446 31.94 -34.16 9.19
CA GLU A 446 32.13 -35.07 10.33
C GLU A 446 30.96 -36.04 10.46
#